data_AF-A0A1L9TBP9-F1
#
_entry.id   AF-A0A1L9TBP9-F1
#
_cell.length_a   1.000
_cell.length_b   1.000
_cell.length_c   1.000
_cell.angle_alpha   90.00
_cell.angle_beta   90.00
_cell.angle_gamma   90.00
#
_symmetry.space_group_name_H-M   'P 1'
#
loop_
_entity.id
_entity.type
_entity.pdbx_description
1 polymer ?
#
loop_
_entity_poly.entity_id
_entity_poly.type
_entity_poly.pdbx_seq_one_letter_code
_entity_poly.pdbx_strand_id
1 'polypeptide(L)'
;MTLRDGPEFPFFCHICGAPPTWRRLLADSTLEYLDPEEDDFDHREYRYADFMPAQQGFGYDARFLPPRTIRWLDAARLVTNKSVDIVKGTETEASAPLLTPLAVYVNTDFGTCHYPGNTNVLQCNVDGYLVHDACFKMLERVHHQNLQANCVTRDLDLGRLWNWLELGLEDRNNDLVDWGFGDAFHRGGTDWPGERFQPDYQEWIPVKGSMWTVMDPEGPFNCQPLLDRASASPRSGYSFTFSVRPAQTSPEPKANILSLLPREHQLSILELLPTSSVLNLFLASPDVRCFAEHLPPSFWKSRLFFDVPWCADIILSQIQTAQRNRTGKGRVQFNRLLRFLREFYTSPGQDHDVEDLGFRGLRNRRRIWMNCERIVREMDNRSLTVGRQSPPEE
;
A
#
# COMPACT_ATOMS: atom_id res chain seq x y z
N MET A 1 -3.04 -31.23 32.18
CA MET A 1 -3.80 -29.97 32.18
C MET A 1 -3.89 -29.57 30.72
N THR A 2 -5.11 -29.63 30.19
CA THR A 2 -5.47 -29.49 28.78
C THR A 2 -5.05 -28.13 28.23
N LEU A 3 -4.57 -28.09 26.98
CA LEU A 3 -4.47 -26.87 26.19
C LEU A 3 -5.81 -26.14 26.33
N ARG A 4 -5.79 -24.96 26.94
CA ARG A 4 -6.92 -24.04 26.79
C ARG A 4 -6.80 -23.50 25.38
N ASP A 5 -7.68 -23.96 24.50
CA ASP A 5 -8.05 -23.23 23.29
C ASP A 5 -8.42 -21.80 23.73
N GLY A 6 -7.50 -20.86 23.51
CA GLY A 6 -7.72 -19.45 23.77
C GLY A 6 -8.69 -18.89 22.74
N PRO A 7 -9.44 -17.81 23.06
CA PRO A 7 -10.30 -17.18 22.07
C PRO A 7 -9.46 -16.67 20.90
N GLU A 8 -9.84 -17.13 19.72
CA GLU A 8 -9.21 -16.88 18.44
C GLU A 8 -9.55 -15.48 17.86
N PHE A 9 -8.48 -14.81 17.43
CA PHE A 9 -8.32 -13.73 16.45
C PHE A 9 -8.82 -12.29 16.74
N PRO A 10 -7.92 -11.29 16.78
CA PRO A 10 -8.29 -9.88 16.65
C PRO A 10 -8.82 -9.57 15.24
N PHE A 11 -9.77 -8.64 15.12
CA PHE A 11 -10.38 -8.25 13.84
C PHE A 11 -9.56 -7.18 13.15
N PHE A 12 -9.05 -7.47 11.95
CA PHE A 12 -8.23 -6.54 11.17
C PHE A 12 -8.55 -6.61 9.68
N CYS A 13 -8.13 -5.58 8.95
CA CYS A 13 -8.24 -5.57 7.50
C CYS A 13 -7.30 -6.60 6.86
N HIS A 14 -7.86 -7.54 6.10
CA HIS A 14 -7.11 -8.61 5.40
C HIS A 14 -6.22 -8.14 4.24
N ILE A 15 -6.17 -6.83 3.95
CA ILE A 15 -5.30 -6.24 2.92
C ILE A 15 -4.14 -5.45 3.55
N CYS A 16 -4.38 -4.73 4.64
CA CYS A 16 -3.39 -3.82 5.23
C CYS A 16 -2.98 -4.15 6.67
N GLY A 17 -3.67 -5.10 7.32
CA GLY A 17 -3.45 -5.49 8.71
C GLY A 17 -3.82 -4.42 9.75
N ALA A 18 -4.37 -3.27 9.34
CA ALA A 18 -4.79 -2.22 10.28
C ALA A 18 -6.17 -2.56 10.91
N PRO A 19 -6.46 -2.06 12.12
CA PRO A 19 -7.75 -2.29 12.77
C PRO A 19 -8.90 -1.57 12.05
N PRO A 20 -10.15 -2.06 12.19
CA PRO A 20 -11.34 -1.53 11.52
C PRO A 20 -11.87 -0.21 12.08
N THR A 21 -11.19 0.35 13.07
CA THR A 21 -11.53 1.65 13.63
C THR A 21 -10.28 2.29 14.22
N TRP A 22 -10.21 3.61 14.10
CA TRP A 22 -9.14 4.38 14.70
C TRP A 22 -9.33 4.58 16.21
N ARG A 23 -10.54 4.34 16.74
CA ARG A 23 -10.86 4.46 18.18
C ARG A 23 -10.14 3.41 19.04
N ARG A 24 -9.63 2.35 18.43
CA ARG A 24 -8.83 1.28 19.06
C ARG A 24 -7.32 1.45 18.82
N LEU A 25 -6.91 2.64 18.36
CA LEU A 25 -5.50 3.00 18.25
C LEU A 25 -5.08 3.75 19.51
N LEU A 26 -4.01 3.28 20.13
CA LEU A 26 -3.44 3.91 21.31
C LEU A 26 -2.69 5.22 20.94
N ALA A 27 -3.05 6.32 21.59
CA ALA A 27 -2.44 7.64 21.40
C ALA A 27 -1.45 7.97 22.53
N ASP A 28 -0.23 8.36 22.19
CA ASP A 28 0.84 8.72 23.15
C ASP A 28 0.71 10.19 23.64
N SER A 29 -0.13 11.00 22.97
CA SER A 29 -0.37 12.40 23.32
C SER A 29 -1.65 12.55 24.14
N THR A 30 -1.52 12.99 25.39
CA THR A 30 -2.66 13.40 26.22
C THR A 30 -3.47 14.52 25.55
N LEU A 31 -4.80 14.40 25.67
CA LEU A 31 -5.91 15.16 25.08
C LEU A 31 -5.94 16.68 25.39
N GLU A 32 -4.86 17.43 25.22
CA GLU A 32 -4.93 18.90 25.34
C GLU A 32 -5.30 19.63 24.02
N TYR A 33 -5.39 18.91 22.89
CA TYR A 33 -5.57 19.49 21.55
C TYR A 33 -6.62 18.75 20.69
N LEU A 34 -7.80 18.47 21.23
CA LEU A 34 -8.95 18.16 20.36
C LEU A 34 -9.72 19.44 20.04
N ASP A 35 -10.13 19.54 18.78
CA ASP A 35 -10.97 20.61 18.24
C ASP A 35 -12.31 20.60 19.00
N PRO A 36 -12.80 21.72 19.55
CA PRO A 36 -14.04 21.77 20.35
C PRO A 36 -15.32 21.35 19.60
N GLU A 37 -15.26 21.06 18.30
CA GLU A 37 -16.38 20.48 17.54
C GLU A 37 -16.46 18.94 17.63
N GLU A 38 -15.53 18.26 18.31
CA GLU A 38 -15.47 16.79 18.42
C GLU A 38 -15.89 16.23 19.80
N ASP A 39 -17.08 16.63 20.29
CA ASP A 39 -17.71 16.19 21.56
C ASP A 39 -18.17 14.70 21.58
N ASP A 40 -18.02 13.96 20.48
CA ASP A 40 -18.44 12.56 20.35
C ASP A 40 -17.31 11.54 20.60
N PHE A 41 -16.13 12.01 20.99
CA PHE A 41 -15.12 11.13 21.54
C PHE A 41 -15.59 10.68 22.92
N ASP A 42 -15.65 9.37 23.18
CA ASP A 42 -15.83 8.86 24.55
C ASP A 42 -14.62 9.39 25.35
N HIS A 43 -14.81 10.51 26.07
CA HIS A 43 -13.79 11.27 26.81
C HIS A 43 -13.22 10.50 28.01
N ARG A 44 -13.29 9.17 27.99
CA ARG A 44 -12.47 8.37 28.88
C ARG A 44 -11.05 8.82 28.63
N GLU A 45 -10.46 9.43 29.66
CA GLU A 45 -9.06 9.87 29.71
C GLU A 45 -8.18 8.62 29.59
N TYR A 46 -8.12 8.04 28.41
CA TYR A 46 -7.29 6.89 28.14
C TYR A 46 -5.88 7.40 27.89
N ARG A 47 -5.16 7.69 28.98
CA ARG A 47 -3.72 7.93 28.86
C ARG A 47 -3.07 6.58 28.66
N TYR A 48 -2.30 6.44 27.59
CA TYR A 48 -1.51 5.24 27.34
C TYR A 48 -0.69 4.78 28.57
N ALA A 49 -0.17 5.75 29.34
CA ALA A 49 0.54 5.53 30.59
C ALA A 49 -0.27 4.82 31.69
N ASP A 50 -1.61 4.89 31.65
CA ASP A 50 -2.49 4.28 32.65
C ASP A 50 -2.74 2.80 32.36
N PHE A 51 -2.67 2.37 31.10
CA PHE A 51 -2.84 0.98 30.67
C PHE A 51 -1.52 0.22 30.66
N MET A 52 -0.44 0.86 30.22
CA MET A 52 0.87 0.22 30.04
C MET A 52 1.99 1.13 30.56
N PRO A 53 2.10 1.33 31.89
CA PRO A 53 3.05 2.27 32.51
C PRO A 53 4.52 1.96 32.19
N ALA A 54 4.86 0.72 31.85
CA ALA A 54 6.21 0.30 31.44
C ALA A 54 6.52 0.53 29.94
N GLN A 55 5.55 0.99 29.16
CA GLN A 55 5.64 1.09 27.69
C GLN A 55 5.62 2.55 27.20
N GLN A 56 6.00 3.53 28.01
CA GLN A 56 6.09 4.92 27.57
C GLN A 56 6.86 5.04 26.24
N GLY A 57 6.19 5.53 25.18
CA GLY A 57 6.77 5.69 23.83
C GLY A 57 6.22 4.76 22.73
N PHE A 58 5.18 3.96 23.02
CA PHE A 58 4.36 3.29 22.00
C PHE A 58 3.01 4.01 21.84
N GLY A 59 2.39 3.90 20.66
CA GLY A 59 1.27 4.74 20.27
C GLY A 59 1.62 5.67 19.11
N TYR A 60 0.62 6.44 18.66
CA TYR A 60 0.84 7.54 17.74
C TYR A 60 0.75 8.87 18.49
N ASP A 61 1.56 9.82 18.07
CA ASP A 61 1.55 11.16 18.65
C ASP A 61 0.51 12.01 17.90
N ALA A 62 -0.58 12.36 18.57
CA ALA A 62 -1.67 13.15 18.01
C ALA A 62 -1.22 14.55 17.55
N ARG A 63 -0.09 15.07 18.05
CA ARG A 63 0.51 16.33 17.56
C ARG A 63 1.01 16.20 16.12
N PHE A 64 1.41 14.99 15.73
CA PHE A 64 1.84 14.69 14.36
C PHE A 64 0.73 14.04 13.54
N LEU A 65 -0.11 13.20 14.15
CA LEU A 65 -1.18 12.46 13.48
C LEU A 65 -2.55 12.82 14.03
N PRO A 66 -3.21 13.87 13.51
CA PRO A 66 -4.54 14.24 13.98
C PRO A 66 -5.58 13.17 13.60
N PRO A 67 -6.66 12.98 14.39
CA PRO A 67 -7.70 11.97 14.15
C PRO A 67 -8.22 11.91 12.71
N ARG A 68 -8.42 13.07 12.07
CA ARG A 68 -8.85 13.16 10.66
C ARG A 68 -7.99 12.36 9.67
N THR A 69 -6.69 12.17 9.95
CA THR A 69 -5.77 11.43 9.08
C THR A 69 -5.83 9.92 9.26
N ILE A 70 -6.50 9.43 10.30
CA ILE A 70 -6.65 8.01 10.63
C ILE A 70 -8.12 7.55 10.53
N ARG A 71 -9.09 8.47 10.40
CA ARG A 71 -10.53 8.19 10.25
C ARG A 71 -10.90 7.27 9.10
N TRP A 72 -10.06 7.17 8.06
CA TRP A 72 -10.29 6.23 6.95
C TRP A 72 -10.42 4.77 7.42
N LEU A 73 -9.88 4.44 8.60
CA LEU A 73 -10.00 3.11 9.20
C LEU A 73 -11.44 2.76 9.58
N ASP A 74 -12.31 3.74 9.90
CA ASP A 74 -13.72 3.46 10.19
C ASP A 74 -14.51 3.00 8.96
N ALA A 75 -14.01 3.31 7.75
CA ALA A 75 -14.63 2.91 6.50
C ALA A 75 -14.32 1.44 6.21
N ALA A 76 -14.94 0.53 6.96
CA ALA A 76 -14.80 -0.92 6.83
C ALA A 76 -15.97 -1.55 6.06
N ARG A 77 -15.69 -2.68 5.42
CA ARG A 77 -16.64 -3.57 4.73
C ARG A 77 -16.29 -5.02 5.02
N LEU A 78 -17.22 -5.92 4.75
CA LEU A 78 -16.97 -7.35 4.70
C LEU A 78 -17.03 -7.84 3.25
N VAL A 79 -16.04 -8.65 2.88
CA VAL A 79 -16.19 -9.60 1.77
C VAL A 79 -16.86 -10.83 2.37
N THR A 80 -18.04 -11.21 1.90
CA THR A 80 -18.89 -12.23 2.54
C THR A 80 -19.58 -13.12 1.50
N ASN A 81 -19.83 -14.37 1.84
CA ASN A 81 -20.73 -15.26 1.09
C ASN A 81 -22.14 -15.29 1.71
N LYS A 82 -22.43 -14.47 2.72
CA LYS A 82 -23.77 -14.33 3.30
C LYS A 82 -24.50 -13.17 2.64
N SER A 83 -25.71 -13.45 2.20
CA SER A 83 -26.69 -12.42 1.85
C SER A 83 -27.69 -12.31 2.99
N VAL A 84 -28.13 -11.09 3.25
CA VAL A 84 -29.13 -10.84 4.28
C VAL A 84 -30.39 -10.37 3.59
N ASP A 85 -31.44 -11.19 3.65
CA ASP A 85 -32.74 -10.85 3.06
C ASP A 85 -33.37 -9.70 3.88
N ILE A 86 -33.40 -8.51 3.27
CA ILE A 86 -33.90 -7.26 3.85
C ILE A 86 -35.38 -7.38 4.23
N VAL A 87 -36.15 -8.24 3.56
CA VAL A 87 -37.59 -8.37 3.78
C VAL A 87 -37.92 -9.36 4.89
N LYS A 88 -37.07 -10.36 5.11
CA LYS A 88 -37.34 -11.46 6.06
C LYS A 88 -36.46 -11.46 7.30
N GLY A 89 -35.38 -10.67 7.33
CA GLY A 89 -34.41 -10.67 8.42
C GLY A 89 -33.70 -12.02 8.60
N THR A 90 -33.74 -12.89 7.57
CA THR A 90 -33.09 -14.20 7.58
C THR A 90 -31.79 -14.14 6.79
N GLU A 91 -30.72 -14.67 7.36
CA GLU A 91 -29.46 -14.91 6.66
C GLU A 91 -29.64 -16.05 5.65
N THR A 92 -29.23 -15.81 4.42
CA THR A 92 -29.19 -16.83 3.37
C THR A 92 -27.81 -16.85 2.75
N GLU A 93 -27.22 -18.03 2.58
CA GLU A 93 -25.99 -18.17 1.80
C GLU A 93 -26.20 -17.58 0.41
N ALA A 94 -25.36 -16.61 0.06
CA ALA A 94 -25.36 -16.00 -1.25
C ALA A 94 -24.81 -17.01 -2.27
N SER A 95 -25.39 -17.02 -3.47
CA SER A 95 -24.90 -17.86 -4.57
C SER A 95 -23.50 -17.48 -5.06
N ALA A 96 -23.00 -16.30 -4.67
CA ALA A 96 -21.67 -15.80 -4.96
C ALA A 96 -21.21 -14.84 -3.85
N PRO A 97 -19.89 -14.73 -3.60
CA PRO A 97 -19.37 -13.73 -2.67
C PRO A 97 -19.73 -12.31 -3.10
N LEU A 98 -20.05 -11.48 -2.11
CA LEU A 98 -20.44 -10.09 -2.25
C LEU A 98 -19.63 -9.20 -1.30
N LEU A 99 -19.58 -7.91 -1.63
CA LEU A 99 -19.02 -6.88 -0.77
C LEU A 99 -20.16 -6.14 -0.07
N THR A 100 -20.12 -6.05 1.25
CA THR A 100 -21.16 -5.33 2.00
C THR A 100 -21.11 -3.82 1.73
N PRO A 101 -22.20 -3.09 2.00
CA PRO A 101 -22.13 -1.65 2.23
C PRO A 101 -21.09 -1.29 3.30
N LEU A 102 -20.72 0.00 3.36
CA LEU A 102 -19.89 0.51 4.45
C LEU A 102 -20.57 0.22 5.79
N ALA A 103 -19.79 -0.24 6.76
CA ALA A 103 -20.25 -0.40 8.12
C ALA A 103 -20.64 0.96 8.72
N VAL A 104 -21.74 0.98 9.48
CA VAL A 104 -22.07 2.07 10.42
C VAL A 104 -21.06 2.05 11.57
N TYR A 105 -20.76 0.86 12.09
CA TYR A 105 -19.69 0.65 13.06
C TYR A 105 -19.24 -0.82 13.07
N VAL A 106 -18.02 -1.05 13.55
CA VAL A 106 -17.48 -2.39 13.81
C VAL A 106 -17.21 -2.51 15.30
N ASN A 107 -17.86 -3.47 15.96
CA ASN A 107 -17.57 -3.80 17.34
C ASN A 107 -16.40 -4.78 17.37
N THR A 108 -15.24 -4.29 17.83
CA THR A 108 -14.03 -5.09 17.92
C THR A 108 -14.01 -6.04 19.12
N ASP A 109 -14.87 -5.85 20.12
CA ASP A 109 -14.93 -6.73 21.29
C ASP A 109 -15.60 -8.06 20.95
N PHE A 110 -16.64 -7.99 20.11
CA PHE A 110 -17.44 -9.14 19.70
C PHE A 110 -17.23 -9.54 18.24
N GLY A 111 -16.43 -8.78 17.48
CA GLY A 111 -16.20 -9.04 16.07
C GLY A 111 -17.41 -8.80 15.20
N THR A 112 -18.28 -7.86 15.56
CA THR A 112 -19.52 -7.65 14.83
C THR A 112 -19.45 -6.45 13.90
N CYS A 113 -19.87 -6.65 12.65
CA CYS A 113 -19.97 -5.60 11.63
C CYS A 113 -21.44 -5.23 11.44
N HIS A 114 -21.75 -3.95 11.66
CA HIS A 114 -23.09 -3.40 11.54
C HIS A 114 -23.14 -2.48 10.32
N TYR A 115 -24.07 -2.70 9.38
CA TYR A 115 -24.19 -1.89 8.17
C TYR A 115 -25.62 -1.31 8.01
N PRO A 116 -25.82 -0.23 7.23
CA PRO A 116 -27.08 0.49 7.18
C PRO A 116 -28.26 -0.34 6.66
N GLY A 117 -29.46 -0.07 7.18
CA GLY A 117 -30.71 -0.57 6.62
C GLY A 117 -31.15 -1.96 7.12
N ASN A 118 -30.44 -2.56 8.08
CA ASN A 118 -30.83 -3.82 8.70
C ASN A 118 -30.37 -3.85 10.17
N THR A 119 -31.12 -4.51 11.05
CA THR A 119 -30.63 -4.88 12.40
C THR A 119 -29.64 -6.04 12.36
N ASN A 120 -29.33 -6.53 11.16
CA ASN A 120 -28.53 -7.73 10.96
C ASN A 120 -27.06 -7.43 11.14
N VAL A 121 -26.43 -8.35 11.85
CA VAL A 121 -25.09 -8.22 12.38
C VAL A 121 -24.29 -9.37 11.79
N LEU A 122 -23.22 -9.06 11.07
CA LEU A 122 -22.33 -10.09 10.55
C LEU A 122 -21.12 -10.23 11.47
N GLN A 123 -20.72 -11.46 11.72
CA GLN A 123 -19.52 -11.80 12.47
C GLN A 123 -18.29 -11.78 11.56
N CYS A 124 -17.34 -10.92 11.87
CA CYS A 124 -16.03 -10.87 11.24
C CYS A 124 -15.30 -12.22 11.40
N ASN A 125 -14.59 -12.64 10.36
CA ASN A 125 -13.88 -13.92 10.23
C ASN A 125 -14.76 -15.18 10.27
N VAL A 126 -16.06 -15.07 10.56
CA VAL A 126 -17.04 -16.17 10.51
C VAL A 126 -17.92 -16.02 9.28
N ASP A 127 -18.58 -14.87 9.14
CA ASP A 127 -19.50 -14.57 8.05
C ASP A 127 -18.79 -13.91 6.87
N GLY A 128 -17.62 -13.33 7.10
CA GLY A 128 -16.84 -12.69 6.07
C GLY A 128 -15.58 -12.03 6.61
N TYR A 129 -14.80 -11.48 5.69
CA TYR A 129 -13.48 -10.94 5.98
C TYR A 129 -13.46 -9.44 5.89
N LEU A 130 -12.92 -8.81 6.92
CA LEU A 130 -12.88 -7.36 7.02
C LEU A 130 -11.86 -6.76 6.05
N VAL A 131 -12.30 -5.72 5.34
CA VAL A 131 -11.47 -4.90 4.47
C VAL A 131 -11.82 -3.42 4.66
N HIS A 132 -10.82 -2.54 4.66
CA HIS A 132 -11.09 -1.12 4.53
C HIS A 132 -11.49 -0.78 3.09
N ASP A 133 -12.43 0.14 2.94
CA ASP A 133 -12.92 0.62 1.64
C ASP A 133 -11.78 1.16 0.77
N ALA A 134 -10.89 1.97 1.35
CA ALA A 134 -9.70 2.48 0.65
C ALA A 134 -8.76 1.35 0.19
N CYS A 135 -8.59 0.30 1.00
CA CYS A 135 -7.78 -0.86 0.65
C CYS A 135 -8.43 -1.68 -0.48
N PHE A 136 -9.74 -1.89 -0.42
CA PHE A 136 -10.47 -2.63 -1.44
C PHE A 136 -10.46 -1.89 -2.79
N LYS A 137 -10.72 -0.58 -2.81
CA LYS A 137 -10.59 0.26 -4.02
C LYS A 137 -9.18 0.22 -4.61
N MET A 138 -8.16 0.13 -3.77
CA MET A 138 -6.78 -0.01 -4.23
C MET A 138 -6.54 -1.38 -4.86
N LEU A 139 -7.09 -2.44 -4.29
CA LEU A 139 -7.05 -3.79 -4.87
C LEU A 139 -7.70 -3.83 -6.25
N GLU A 140 -8.88 -3.22 -6.41
CA GLU A 140 -9.54 -3.08 -7.72
C GLU A 140 -8.65 -2.36 -8.74
N ARG A 141 -8.06 -1.21 -8.35
CA ARG A 141 -7.15 -0.46 -9.23
C ARG A 141 -5.95 -1.29 -9.67
N VAL A 142 -5.32 -2.00 -8.75
CA VAL A 142 -4.18 -2.88 -9.06
C VAL A 142 -4.60 -4.02 -9.97
N HIS A 143 -5.76 -4.65 -9.72
CA HIS A 143 -6.30 -5.70 -10.55
C HIS A 143 -6.53 -5.22 -12.00
N HIS A 144 -7.17 -4.06 -12.17
CA HIS A 144 -7.39 -3.47 -13.49
C HIS A 144 -6.07 -3.13 -14.20
N GLN A 145 -5.07 -2.59 -13.50
CA GLN A 145 -3.77 -2.30 -14.11
C GLN A 145 -3.03 -3.57 -14.55
N ASN A 146 -3.07 -4.65 -13.77
CA ASN A 146 -2.48 -5.93 -14.15
C ASN A 146 -3.23 -6.58 -15.33
N LEU A 147 -4.56 -6.44 -15.40
CA LEU A 147 -5.38 -6.96 -16.50
C LEU A 147 -5.30 -6.14 -17.79
N GLN A 148 -4.97 -4.85 -17.73
CA GLN A 148 -4.75 -4.03 -18.94
C GLN A 148 -3.58 -4.54 -19.79
N ALA A 149 -2.68 -5.38 -19.25
CA ALA A 149 -1.70 -6.11 -20.03
C ALA A 149 -2.31 -7.25 -20.90
N ASN A 150 -3.52 -7.72 -20.57
CA ASN A 150 -4.17 -8.92 -21.12
C ASN A 150 -5.56 -8.67 -21.77
N CYS A 151 -5.90 -7.42 -22.13
CA CYS A 151 -7.05 -7.03 -22.99
C CYS A 151 -8.48 -7.45 -22.56
N VAL A 152 -8.72 -7.91 -21.32
CA VAL A 152 -10.09 -8.16 -20.83
C VAL A 152 -10.38 -7.26 -19.63
N THR A 153 -11.27 -6.28 -19.81
CA THR A 153 -11.87 -5.51 -18.71
C THR A 153 -12.79 -6.43 -17.91
N ARG A 154 -12.24 -7.15 -16.93
CA ARG A 154 -13.02 -7.84 -15.91
C ARG A 154 -12.94 -7.04 -14.63
N ASP A 155 -14.08 -6.91 -13.97
CA ASP A 155 -14.15 -6.46 -12.58
C ASP A 155 -13.40 -7.46 -11.69
N LEU A 156 -13.01 -7.01 -10.49
CA LEU A 156 -12.36 -7.88 -9.52
C LEU A 156 -13.26 -9.09 -9.21
N ASP A 157 -12.75 -10.28 -9.49
CA ASP A 157 -13.46 -11.54 -9.24
C ASP A 157 -13.51 -11.80 -7.72
N LEU A 158 -14.65 -11.46 -7.11
CA LEU A 158 -14.89 -11.67 -5.68
C LEU A 158 -14.87 -13.15 -5.29
N GLY A 159 -15.15 -14.08 -6.21
CA GLY A 159 -15.01 -15.51 -5.98
C GLY A 159 -13.56 -15.92 -5.78
N ARG A 160 -12.67 -15.43 -6.64
CA ARG A 160 -11.22 -15.64 -6.46
C ARG A 160 -10.69 -14.98 -5.20
N LEU A 161 -11.17 -13.77 -4.88
CA LEU A 161 -10.77 -13.06 -3.68
C LEU A 161 -11.22 -13.83 -2.43
N TRP A 162 -12.47 -14.31 -2.41
CA TRP A 162 -13.02 -15.14 -1.33
C TRP A 162 -12.18 -16.39 -1.11
N ASN A 163 -11.87 -17.14 -2.17
CA ASN A 163 -11.03 -18.33 -2.07
C ASN A 163 -9.63 -18.01 -1.54
N TRP A 164 -9.05 -16.87 -1.94
CA TRP A 164 -7.78 -16.39 -1.37
C TRP A 164 -7.92 -16.02 0.12
N LEU A 165 -9.06 -15.44 0.52
CA LEU A 165 -9.37 -15.07 1.90
C LEU A 165 -9.66 -16.27 2.82
N GLU A 166 -10.30 -17.34 2.34
CA GLU A 166 -10.49 -18.56 3.12
C GLU A 166 -9.18 -19.33 3.30
N LEU A 167 -8.48 -19.61 2.21
CA LEU A 167 -7.32 -20.52 2.21
C LEU A 167 -6.05 -19.94 2.83
N GLY A 168 -6.00 -18.64 3.07
CA GLY A 168 -4.83 -17.97 3.65
C GLY A 168 -5.02 -17.55 5.10
N LEU A 169 -6.11 -17.96 5.76
CA LEU A 169 -6.40 -17.55 7.14
C LEU A 169 -5.31 -17.98 8.12
N GLU A 170 -4.84 -19.22 8.01
CA GLU A 170 -3.82 -19.75 8.92
C GLU A 170 -2.51 -18.95 8.84
N ASP A 171 -2.04 -18.64 7.63
CA ASP A 171 -0.85 -17.80 7.43
C ASP A 171 -1.12 -16.35 7.85
N ARG A 172 -2.33 -15.83 7.62
CA ARG A 172 -2.69 -14.43 7.90
C ARG A 172 -2.97 -14.10 9.36
N ASN A 173 -3.36 -15.11 10.12
CA ASN A 173 -3.65 -15.00 11.53
C ASN A 173 -2.39 -15.26 12.38
N ASN A 174 -1.27 -15.63 11.76
CA ASN A 174 0.03 -15.68 12.43
C ASN A 174 0.61 -14.27 12.58
N ASP A 175 1.33 -14.02 13.68
CA ASP A 175 2.08 -12.77 13.96
C ASP A 175 3.15 -12.42 12.89
N LEU A 176 3.34 -13.32 11.92
CA LEU A 176 4.41 -13.38 10.95
C LEU A 176 4.00 -12.95 9.53
N VAL A 177 2.77 -12.47 9.30
CA VAL A 177 2.41 -11.95 7.97
C VAL A 177 3.33 -10.80 7.59
N ASP A 178 4.22 -11.07 6.64
CA ASP A 178 5.03 -10.05 6.02
C ASP A 178 4.19 -9.31 4.98
N TRP A 179 3.66 -8.16 5.39
CA TRP A 179 3.00 -7.18 4.53
C TRP A 179 3.98 -6.42 3.60
N GLY A 180 5.12 -7.03 3.24
CA GLY A 180 5.99 -6.60 2.15
C GLY A 180 6.84 -5.36 2.43
N PHE A 181 7.00 -4.98 3.70
CA PHE A 181 7.90 -3.91 4.12
C PHE A 181 8.79 -4.43 5.25
N GLY A 182 9.87 -5.09 4.84
CA GLY A 182 10.97 -5.45 5.74
C GLY A 182 11.39 -4.25 6.60
N ASP A 183 11.64 -4.53 7.88
CA ASP A 183 12.13 -3.60 8.91
C ASP A 183 11.20 -2.55 9.52
N ALA A 184 9.93 -2.35 9.10
CA ALA A 184 9.03 -1.47 9.86
C ALA A 184 8.65 -2.04 11.25
N PHE A 185 8.88 -3.34 11.47
CA PHE A 185 8.43 -4.10 12.64
C PHE A 185 9.45 -5.17 13.10
N HIS A 186 10.72 -5.08 12.71
CA HIS A 186 11.75 -6.09 13.01
C HIS A 186 13.03 -5.56 13.67
N ARG A 187 13.02 -4.32 14.19
CA ARG A 187 14.13 -3.81 15.01
C ARG A 187 13.67 -2.90 16.15
N GLY A 188 13.07 -3.49 17.17
CA GLY A 188 13.24 -3.06 18.56
C GLY A 188 14.22 -4.04 19.21
N GLY A 189 15.13 -3.56 20.08
CA GLY A 189 16.25 -4.32 20.63
C GLY A 189 15.91 -5.68 21.26
N THR A 190 16.97 -6.47 21.42
CA THR A 190 17.07 -7.91 21.71
C THR A 190 16.39 -8.47 22.98
N ASP A 191 15.49 -7.76 23.64
CA ASP A 191 14.87 -8.28 24.89
C ASP A 191 13.35 -8.45 24.84
N TRP A 192 12.64 -8.01 23.80
CA TRP A 192 11.21 -8.27 23.70
C TRP A 192 10.74 -8.49 22.25
N PRO A 193 10.17 -9.68 21.93
CA PRO A 193 9.36 -9.83 20.73
C PRO A 193 8.05 -9.09 21.01
N GLY A 194 7.96 -7.84 20.57
CA GLY A 194 6.67 -7.14 20.56
C GLY A 194 5.72 -7.91 19.65
N GLU A 195 4.91 -8.79 20.24
CA GLU A 195 3.78 -9.46 19.62
C GLU A 195 2.90 -8.35 19.04
N ARG A 196 2.92 -8.23 17.71
CA ARG A 196 2.40 -7.08 16.94
C ARG A 196 0.89 -6.87 17.15
N PHE A 197 0.24 -7.89 17.70
CA PHE A 197 -1.16 -8.00 18.03
C PHE A 197 -1.26 -8.99 19.19
N GLN A 198 -0.93 -8.58 20.43
CA GLN A 198 -1.22 -9.44 21.58
C GLN A 198 -2.74 -9.70 21.60
N PRO A 199 -3.21 -10.95 21.42
CA PRO A 199 -4.65 -11.24 21.32
C PRO A 199 -5.42 -10.81 22.56
N ASP A 200 -4.74 -10.74 23.71
CA ASP A 200 -5.24 -10.25 24.99
C ASP A 200 -5.57 -8.75 24.97
N TYR A 201 -4.98 -7.99 24.04
CA TYR A 201 -5.24 -6.57 23.82
C TYR A 201 -6.06 -6.41 22.55
N GLN A 202 -7.32 -6.02 22.69
CA GLN A 202 -8.25 -5.73 21.58
C GLN A 202 -7.89 -4.44 20.81
N GLU A 203 -6.64 -3.99 20.90
CA GLU A 203 -6.17 -2.70 20.43
C GLU A 203 -4.84 -2.88 19.68
N TRP A 204 -4.72 -2.20 18.54
CA TRP A 204 -3.46 -2.19 17.81
C TRP A 204 -2.52 -1.19 18.44
N ILE A 205 -1.28 -1.60 18.71
CA ILE A 205 -0.25 -0.76 19.32
C ILE A 205 0.70 -0.26 18.22
N PRO A 206 0.62 1.03 17.82
CA PRO A 206 1.59 1.61 16.89
C PRO A 206 2.98 1.60 17.52
N VAL A 207 3.98 1.15 16.77
CA VAL A 207 5.39 1.31 17.18
C VAL A 207 5.88 2.67 16.70
N LYS A 208 6.71 3.35 17.51
CA LYS A 208 7.36 4.60 17.09
C LYS A 208 8.07 4.43 15.74
N GLY A 209 7.87 5.39 14.83
CA GLY A 209 8.39 5.30 13.46
C GLY A 209 7.51 4.50 12.48
N SER A 210 6.53 3.74 12.98
CA SER A 210 5.51 3.05 12.15
C SER A 210 4.22 3.84 12.00
N MET A 211 4.06 4.99 12.67
CA MET A 211 2.89 5.90 12.58
C MET A 211 2.35 6.14 11.17
N TRP A 212 3.21 6.10 10.15
CA TRP A 212 2.78 6.23 8.75
C TRP A 212 1.86 5.09 8.29
N THR A 213 1.80 3.93 8.96
CA THR A 213 0.98 2.77 8.56
C THR A 213 -0.53 2.98 8.78
N VAL A 214 -0.90 3.93 9.65
CA VAL A 214 -2.29 4.31 9.90
C VAL A 214 -2.71 5.57 9.14
N MET A 215 -1.80 6.21 8.41
CA MET A 215 -2.12 7.40 7.63
C MET A 215 -3.04 7.09 6.46
N ASP A 216 -4.01 7.97 6.20
CA ASP A 216 -4.91 7.85 5.06
C ASP A 216 -4.12 7.66 3.74
N PRO A 217 -4.24 6.49 3.07
CA PRO A 217 -3.56 6.24 1.82
C PRO A 217 -4.17 7.00 0.64
N GLU A 218 -5.36 7.58 0.78
CA GLU A 218 -5.99 8.48 -0.18
C GLU A 218 -5.94 9.96 0.24
N GLY A 219 -5.29 10.24 1.37
CA GLY A 219 -5.14 11.58 1.90
C GLY A 219 -4.40 12.53 0.95
N PRO A 220 -4.54 13.86 1.15
CA PRO A 220 -3.90 14.86 0.31
C PRO A 220 -2.37 14.73 0.40
N PHE A 221 -1.73 14.68 -0.76
CA PHE A 221 -0.28 14.60 -0.90
C PHE A 221 0.23 15.79 -1.71
N ASN A 222 1.19 16.56 -1.17
CA ASN A 222 1.78 17.70 -1.87
C ASN A 222 3.14 17.32 -2.49
N CYS A 223 3.17 17.15 -3.82
CA CYS A 223 4.42 16.90 -4.56
C CYS A 223 5.27 18.16 -4.77
N GLN A 224 4.75 19.35 -4.47
CA GLN A 224 5.38 20.60 -4.89
C GLN A 224 6.86 20.75 -4.46
N PRO A 225 7.27 20.32 -3.25
CA PRO A 225 8.69 20.33 -2.87
C PRO A 225 9.56 19.46 -3.80
N LEU A 226 9.08 18.26 -4.16
CA LEU A 226 9.78 17.36 -5.09
C LEU A 226 9.80 17.93 -6.51
N LEU A 227 8.70 18.54 -6.96
CA LEU A 227 8.62 19.19 -8.27
C LEU A 227 9.56 20.38 -8.37
N ASP A 228 9.67 21.19 -7.31
CA ASP A 228 10.58 22.34 -7.26
C ASP A 228 12.03 21.86 -7.28
N ARG A 229 12.36 20.83 -6.49
CA ARG A 229 13.69 20.19 -6.49
C ARG A 229 14.04 19.59 -7.85
N ALA A 230 13.08 18.95 -8.51
CA ALA A 230 13.26 18.39 -9.86
C ALA A 230 13.46 19.48 -10.94
N SER A 231 12.98 20.70 -10.69
CA SER A 231 13.04 21.84 -11.61
C SER A 231 14.24 22.77 -11.37
N ALA A 232 14.87 22.71 -10.19
CA ALA A 232 15.83 23.72 -9.72
C ALA A 232 17.25 23.65 -10.30
N SER A 233 17.67 22.55 -10.97
CA SER A 233 19.07 22.41 -11.40
C SER A 233 19.25 22.50 -12.93
N PRO A 234 20.14 23.39 -13.43
CA PRO A 234 20.37 23.60 -14.86
C PRO A 234 21.27 22.54 -15.52
N ARG A 235 21.84 21.58 -14.76
CA ARG A 235 22.69 20.54 -15.36
C ARG A 235 21.87 19.64 -16.28
N SER A 236 22.07 19.73 -17.59
CA SER A 236 21.63 18.72 -18.55
C SER A 236 22.41 17.44 -18.28
N GLY A 237 21.72 16.34 -18.02
CA GLY A 237 22.39 15.07 -17.78
C GLY A 237 21.51 14.04 -17.08
N TYR A 238 21.87 12.79 -17.34
CA TYR A 238 21.29 11.62 -16.71
C TYR A 238 21.54 11.66 -15.19
N SER A 239 20.47 11.57 -14.38
CA SER A 239 20.54 11.85 -12.93
C SER A 239 20.83 10.62 -12.06
N PHE A 240 20.86 9.42 -12.63
CA PHE A 240 21.34 8.24 -11.91
C PHE A 240 22.85 8.13 -12.10
N THR A 241 23.60 8.14 -11.01
CA THR A 241 25.05 8.01 -11.03
C THR A 241 25.42 6.55 -11.30
N PHE A 242 26.09 6.27 -12.41
CA PHE A 242 26.70 4.97 -12.64
C PHE A 242 28.19 5.06 -12.29
N SER A 243 28.62 4.31 -11.27
CA SER A 243 30.04 4.05 -11.07
C SER A 243 30.41 2.84 -11.91
N VAL A 244 31.09 3.08 -13.03
CA VAL A 244 31.59 2.01 -13.89
C VAL A 244 33.06 1.86 -13.57
N ARG A 245 33.45 0.70 -13.03
CA ARG A 245 34.87 0.30 -13.08
C ARG A 245 35.22 0.18 -14.56
N PRO A 246 36.26 0.87 -15.05
CA PRO A 246 36.64 0.77 -16.46
C PRO A 246 36.86 -0.72 -16.77
N ALA A 247 36.08 -1.23 -17.72
CA ALA A 247 36.23 -2.60 -18.16
C ALA A 247 37.65 -2.76 -18.71
N GLN A 248 38.37 -3.76 -18.22
CA GLN A 248 39.63 -4.17 -18.81
C GLN A 248 39.39 -4.44 -20.29
N THR A 249 40.26 -3.87 -21.12
CA THR A 249 40.28 -3.98 -22.57
C THR A 249 40.27 -5.46 -22.99
N SER A 250 39.07 -5.97 -23.26
CA SER A 250 38.83 -7.23 -23.95
C SER A 250 38.72 -6.94 -25.44
N PRO A 251 39.31 -7.77 -26.32
CA PRO A 251 39.30 -7.52 -27.75
C PRO A 251 37.92 -7.83 -28.36
N GLU A 252 37.56 -6.99 -29.33
CA GLU A 252 36.37 -6.96 -30.17
C GLU A 252 35.00 -6.74 -29.47
N PRO A 253 34.35 -5.57 -29.68
CA PRO A 253 32.99 -5.37 -29.23
C PRO A 253 32.08 -6.26 -30.09
N LYS A 254 31.56 -7.35 -29.52
CA LYS A 254 30.40 -8.02 -30.10
C LYS A 254 29.30 -6.97 -30.25
N ALA A 255 28.94 -6.65 -31.49
CA ALA A 255 27.90 -5.70 -31.80
C ALA A 255 26.63 -6.05 -31.00
N ASN A 256 26.14 -5.10 -30.22
CA ASN A 256 24.90 -5.31 -29.47
C ASN A 256 23.74 -5.39 -30.47
N ILE A 257 22.95 -6.47 -30.43
CA ILE A 257 21.78 -6.62 -31.32
C ILE A 257 20.84 -5.41 -31.20
N LEU A 258 20.74 -4.80 -30.01
CA LEU A 258 19.96 -3.58 -29.81
C LEU A 258 20.54 -2.37 -30.55
N SER A 259 21.86 -2.26 -30.69
CA SER A 259 22.48 -1.14 -31.42
C SER A 259 22.33 -1.25 -32.94
N LEU A 260 21.94 -2.43 -33.45
CA LEU A 260 21.62 -2.66 -34.86
C LEU A 260 20.18 -2.25 -35.24
N LEU A 261 19.30 -2.03 -34.25
CA LEU A 261 17.91 -1.68 -34.50
C LEU A 261 17.74 -0.18 -34.80
N PRO A 262 16.73 0.22 -35.60
CA PRO A 262 16.37 1.63 -35.72
C PRO A 262 16.03 2.23 -34.36
N ARG A 263 16.34 3.52 -34.17
CA ARG A 263 16.17 4.22 -32.88
C ARG A 263 14.75 4.10 -32.31
N GLU A 264 13.74 4.13 -33.15
CA GLU A 264 12.34 3.96 -32.77
C GLU A 264 12.07 2.60 -32.13
N HIS A 265 12.61 1.53 -32.72
CA HIS A 265 12.46 0.17 -32.19
C HIS A 265 13.20 0.01 -30.86
N GLN A 266 14.38 0.62 -30.74
CA GLN A 266 15.10 0.65 -29.47
C GLN A 266 14.28 1.36 -28.39
N LEU A 267 13.68 2.51 -28.70
CA LEU A 267 12.82 3.24 -27.77
C LEU A 267 11.59 2.41 -27.37
N SER A 268 10.91 1.77 -28.32
CA SER A 268 9.75 0.91 -28.04
C SER A 268 10.12 -0.27 -27.15
N ILE A 269 11.25 -0.95 -27.42
CA ILE A 269 11.76 -2.03 -26.57
C ILE A 269 12.03 -1.50 -25.18
N LEU A 270 12.74 -0.37 -25.06
CA LEU A 270 13.02 0.21 -23.77
C LEU A 270 11.71 0.52 -23.04
N GLU A 271 10.74 1.21 -23.66
CA GLU A 271 9.44 1.58 -23.05
C GLU A 271 8.67 0.38 -22.47
N LEU A 272 8.79 -0.80 -23.06
CA LEU A 272 8.14 -2.02 -22.56
C LEU A 272 8.84 -2.65 -21.35
N LEU A 273 10.11 -2.35 -21.12
CA LEU A 273 10.89 -2.95 -20.04
C LEU A 273 10.70 -2.20 -18.72
N PRO A 274 10.64 -2.89 -17.57
CA PRO A 274 10.72 -2.25 -16.26
C PRO A 274 11.97 -1.36 -16.14
N THR A 275 11.88 -0.28 -15.37
CA THR A 275 13.00 0.66 -15.21
C THR A 275 14.27 -0.03 -14.71
N SER A 276 14.18 -0.99 -13.78
CA SER A 276 15.35 -1.76 -13.33
C SER A 276 16.08 -2.46 -14.48
N SER A 277 15.33 -3.12 -15.38
CA SER A 277 15.89 -3.77 -16.57
C SER A 277 16.53 -2.76 -17.53
N VAL A 278 15.90 -1.59 -17.73
CA VAL A 278 16.49 -0.51 -18.54
C VAL A 278 17.80 0.01 -17.93
N LEU A 279 17.82 0.25 -16.62
CA LEU A 279 19.03 0.67 -15.91
C LEU A 279 20.14 -0.38 -16.05
N ASN A 280 19.80 -1.66 -15.93
CA ASN A 280 20.74 -2.76 -16.13
C ASN A 280 21.27 -2.82 -17.57
N LEU A 281 20.44 -2.52 -18.57
CA LEU A 281 20.89 -2.44 -19.97
C LEU A 281 21.90 -1.30 -20.18
N PHE A 282 21.69 -0.13 -19.55
CA PHE A 282 22.67 0.97 -19.59
C PHE A 282 24.00 0.61 -18.92
N LEU A 283 23.96 -0.25 -17.90
CA LEU A 283 25.17 -0.77 -17.26
C LEU A 283 25.87 -1.80 -18.15
N ALA A 284 25.11 -2.72 -18.76
CA ALA A 284 25.63 -3.86 -19.51
C ALA A 284 26.21 -3.49 -20.89
N SER A 285 25.74 -2.42 -21.53
CA SER A 285 26.18 -2.05 -22.88
C SER A 285 26.56 -0.57 -23.00
N PRO A 286 27.80 -0.25 -23.40
CA PRO A 286 28.22 1.12 -23.70
C PRO A 286 27.37 1.76 -24.81
N ASP A 287 27.03 1.00 -25.85
CA ASP A 287 26.18 1.47 -26.95
C ASP A 287 24.82 1.94 -26.42
N VAL A 288 24.15 1.09 -25.63
CA VAL A 288 22.83 1.39 -25.04
C VAL A 288 22.93 2.53 -24.01
N ARG A 289 24.07 2.67 -23.33
CA ARG A 289 24.33 3.79 -22.42
C ARG A 289 24.35 5.14 -23.14
N CYS A 290 24.95 5.22 -24.33
CA CYS A 290 24.93 6.45 -25.13
C CYS A 290 23.49 6.86 -25.51
N PHE A 291 22.57 5.89 -25.64
CA PHE A 291 21.15 6.19 -25.83
C PHE A 291 20.50 6.84 -24.61
N ALA A 292 20.94 6.51 -23.38
CA ALA A 292 20.35 7.02 -22.14
C ALA A 292 20.41 8.56 -22.02
N GLU A 293 21.47 9.17 -22.55
CA GLU A 293 21.67 10.62 -22.56
C GLU A 293 20.68 11.34 -23.48
N HIS A 294 20.15 10.64 -24.48
CA HIS A 294 19.31 11.19 -25.55
C HIS A 294 17.85 10.72 -25.48
N LEU A 295 17.42 10.17 -24.34
CA LEU A 295 16.05 9.73 -24.16
C LEU A 295 15.08 10.92 -24.09
N PRO A 296 13.94 10.86 -24.78
CA PRO A 296 12.97 11.93 -24.75
C PRO A 296 12.34 12.08 -23.36
N PRO A 297 11.88 13.28 -22.95
CA PRO A 297 11.18 13.45 -21.68
C PRO A 297 9.91 12.60 -21.53
N SER A 298 9.27 12.24 -22.64
CA SER A 298 8.10 11.35 -22.68
C SER A 298 8.43 9.95 -22.16
N PHE A 299 9.62 9.43 -22.45
CA PHE A 299 10.11 8.16 -21.94
C PHE A 299 10.16 8.17 -20.41
N TRP A 300 10.79 9.19 -19.83
CA TRP A 300 10.87 9.31 -18.36
C TRP A 300 9.51 9.59 -17.73
N LYS A 301 8.62 10.29 -18.45
CA LYS A 301 7.25 10.49 -17.99
C LYS A 301 6.48 9.16 -17.92
N SER A 302 6.61 8.29 -18.92
CA SER A 302 5.91 6.99 -18.93
C SER A 302 6.36 6.08 -17.78
N ARG A 303 7.61 6.23 -17.32
CA ARG A 303 8.12 5.50 -16.14
C ARG A 303 7.41 5.78 -14.83
N LEU A 304 6.68 6.89 -14.70
CA LEU A 304 5.85 7.10 -13.52
C LEU A 304 4.84 5.96 -13.33
N PHE A 305 4.26 5.46 -14.42
CA PHE A 305 3.30 4.36 -14.37
C PHE A 305 3.95 2.98 -14.13
N PHE A 306 5.26 2.84 -14.32
CA PHE A 306 5.99 1.61 -14.03
C PHE A 306 6.57 1.59 -12.62
N ASP A 307 7.23 2.69 -12.22
CA ASP A 307 7.99 2.75 -10.98
C ASP A 307 7.17 3.21 -9.78
N VAL A 308 6.15 4.03 -10.01
CA VAL A 308 5.30 4.63 -8.96
C VAL A 308 3.82 4.58 -9.34
N PRO A 309 3.28 3.44 -9.82
CA PRO A 309 1.90 3.33 -10.28
C PRO A 309 0.88 3.75 -9.21
N TRP A 310 1.21 3.59 -7.93
CA TRP A 310 0.37 3.98 -6.82
C TRP A 310 0.08 5.49 -6.76
N CYS A 311 0.94 6.38 -7.29
CA CYS A 311 0.73 7.83 -7.22
C CYS A 311 0.96 8.60 -8.54
N ALA A 312 1.14 7.88 -9.65
CA ALA A 312 1.43 8.49 -10.96
C ALA A 312 0.39 9.55 -11.36
N ASP A 313 -0.91 9.25 -11.24
CA ASP A 313 -1.99 10.17 -11.62
C ASP A 313 -2.00 11.45 -10.78
N ILE A 314 -1.77 11.31 -9.46
CA ILE A 314 -1.71 12.42 -8.51
C ILE A 314 -0.55 13.36 -8.88
N ILE A 315 0.64 12.78 -9.12
CA ILE A 315 1.82 13.52 -9.53
C ILE A 315 1.57 14.27 -10.86
N LEU A 316 1.00 13.58 -11.85
CA LEU A 316 0.75 14.16 -13.17
C LEU A 316 -0.26 15.31 -13.10
N SER A 317 -1.34 15.17 -12.33
CA SER A 317 -2.32 16.23 -12.08
C SER A 317 -1.67 17.47 -11.44
N GLN A 318 -0.79 17.27 -10.46
CA GLN A 318 -0.08 18.37 -9.81
C GLN A 318 0.94 19.04 -10.73
N ILE A 319 1.63 18.28 -11.58
CA ILE A 319 2.52 18.84 -12.60
C ILE A 319 1.73 19.72 -13.57
N GLN A 320 0.58 19.26 -14.05
CA GLN A 320 -0.28 20.04 -14.96
C GLN A 320 -0.74 21.34 -14.29
N THR A 321 -1.18 21.26 -13.03
CA THR A 321 -1.61 22.42 -12.24
C THR A 321 -0.46 23.41 -12.03
N ALA A 322 0.72 22.91 -11.64
CA ALA A 322 1.91 23.73 -11.42
C ALA A 322 2.40 24.39 -12.72
N GLN A 323 2.30 23.71 -13.87
CA GLN A 323 2.68 24.26 -15.18
C GLN A 323 1.73 25.34 -15.67
N ARG A 324 0.43 25.21 -15.42
CA ARG A 324 -0.56 26.26 -15.74
C ARG A 324 -0.33 27.54 -14.93
N ASN A 325 0.11 27.40 -13.69
CA ASN A 325 0.26 28.52 -12.76
C ASN A 325 1.64 29.19 -12.80
N ARG A 326 2.63 28.63 -13.52
CA ARG A 326 4.03 29.11 -13.53
C ARG A 326 4.43 29.59 -14.92
N THR A 327 4.46 30.90 -15.11
CA THR A 327 4.98 31.55 -16.33
C THR A 327 6.51 31.65 -16.39
N GLY A 328 7.27 31.12 -15.41
CA GLY A 328 8.73 31.31 -15.36
C GLY A 328 9.59 30.27 -14.61
N LYS A 329 9.03 29.15 -14.13
CA LYS A 329 9.85 28.07 -13.54
C LYS A 329 10.17 27.00 -14.59
N GLY A 330 11.39 26.46 -14.53
CA GLY A 330 11.88 25.45 -15.47
C GLY A 330 10.98 24.21 -15.58
N ARG A 331 10.99 23.55 -16.75
CA ARG A 331 10.21 22.33 -17.00
C ARG A 331 10.66 21.21 -16.05
N VAL A 332 9.69 20.50 -15.46
CA VAL A 332 9.94 19.36 -14.57
C VAL A 332 10.77 18.29 -15.29
N GLN A 333 11.89 17.90 -14.69
CA GLN A 333 12.75 16.83 -15.20
C GLN A 333 12.30 15.48 -14.61
N PHE A 334 11.61 14.67 -15.42
CA PHE A 334 10.98 13.41 -14.96
C PHE A 334 11.98 12.38 -14.43
N ASN A 335 13.17 12.25 -15.05
CA ASN A 335 14.22 11.36 -14.58
C ASN A 335 14.69 11.70 -13.15
N ARG A 336 14.76 13.00 -12.81
CA ARG A 336 15.08 13.47 -11.45
C ARG A 336 13.94 13.22 -10.48
N LEU A 337 12.72 13.52 -10.92
CA LEU A 337 11.54 13.29 -10.11
C LEU A 337 11.45 11.81 -9.70
N LEU A 338 11.64 10.87 -10.63
CA LEU A 338 11.67 9.44 -10.33
C LEU A 338 12.75 9.06 -9.33
N ARG A 339 13.96 9.63 -9.46
CA ARG A 339 15.05 9.41 -8.51
C ARG A 339 14.68 9.91 -7.11
N PHE A 340 14.16 11.14 -7.00
CA PHE A 340 13.75 11.70 -5.71
C PHE A 340 12.59 10.95 -5.08
N LEU A 341 11.63 10.48 -5.90
CA LEU A 341 10.57 9.61 -5.44
C LEU A 341 11.15 8.31 -4.87
N ARG A 342 12.07 7.65 -5.61
CA ARG A 342 12.78 6.46 -5.12
C ARG A 342 13.46 6.69 -3.78
N GLU A 343 14.34 7.68 -3.70
CA GLU A 343 15.05 8.05 -2.47
C GLU A 343 14.08 8.27 -1.29
N PHE A 344 12.93 8.88 -1.57
CA PHE A 344 11.93 9.21 -0.58
C PHE A 344 11.19 7.98 -0.02
N TYR A 345 10.85 6.98 -0.85
CA TYR A 345 10.11 5.79 -0.39
C TYR A 345 10.97 4.58 -0.04
N THR A 346 12.28 4.58 -0.37
CA THR A 346 13.21 3.50 0.01
C THR A 346 13.95 3.74 1.31
N SER A 347 13.94 4.96 1.86
CA SER A 347 14.62 5.30 3.11
C SER A 347 13.62 5.18 4.28
N PRO A 348 13.66 4.09 5.08
CA PRO A 348 12.83 3.99 6.27
C PRO A 348 13.33 4.97 7.33
N GLY A 349 12.55 6.02 7.60
CA GLY A 349 12.46 6.66 8.92
C GLY A 349 13.73 7.19 9.58
N GLN A 350 14.79 7.57 8.85
CA GLN A 350 15.97 8.20 9.47
C GLN A 350 15.79 9.69 9.80
N ASP A 351 14.69 10.32 9.36
CA ASP A 351 14.49 11.75 9.63
C ASP A 351 13.72 11.94 10.94
N HIS A 352 14.51 12.13 12.00
CA HIS A 352 14.11 12.95 13.14
C HIS A 352 13.75 14.34 12.61
N ASP A 353 12.54 14.79 12.96
CA ASP A 353 12.03 16.15 12.79
C ASP A 353 11.45 16.50 11.40
N VAL A 354 10.11 16.55 11.38
CA VAL A 354 9.27 17.27 10.38
C VAL A 354 9.18 16.64 8.98
N GLU A 355 8.92 15.33 8.89
CA GLU A 355 8.31 14.80 7.66
C GLU A 355 6.86 15.33 7.52
N ASP A 356 6.57 16.05 6.44
CA ASP A 356 5.23 16.47 6.03
C ASP A 356 4.27 15.28 6.04
N LEU A 357 3.09 15.45 6.64
CA LEU A 357 2.06 14.41 6.72
C LEU A 357 1.74 13.78 5.38
N GLY A 358 1.76 14.56 4.29
CA GLY A 358 1.49 14.05 2.94
C GLY A 358 2.47 12.94 2.52
N PHE A 359 3.72 13.01 2.98
CA PHE A 359 4.75 12.01 2.69
C PHE A 359 4.54 10.69 3.42
N ARG A 360 3.96 10.72 4.64
CA ARG A 360 3.60 9.53 5.40
C ARG A 360 2.43 8.78 4.76
N GLY A 361 1.38 9.50 4.34
CA GLY A 361 0.26 8.91 3.60
C GLY A 361 0.71 8.22 2.31
N LEU A 362 1.66 8.81 1.58
CA LEU A 362 2.21 8.19 0.37
C LEU A 362 2.95 6.88 0.65
N ARG A 363 3.69 6.79 1.77
CA ARG A 363 4.32 5.54 2.19
C ARG A 363 3.28 4.46 2.50
N ASN A 364 2.19 4.81 3.19
CA ASN A 364 1.12 3.86 3.45
C ASN A 364 0.45 3.39 2.15
N ARG A 365 0.17 4.34 1.25
CA ARG A 365 -0.39 4.05 -0.07
C ARG A 365 0.48 3.06 -0.85
N ARG A 366 1.80 3.26 -0.88
CA ARG A 366 2.74 2.33 -1.50
C ARG A 366 2.70 0.94 -0.85
N ARG A 367 2.67 0.87 0.49
CA ARG A 367 2.59 -0.40 1.22
C ARG A 367 1.33 -1.18 0.85
N ILE A 368 0.17 -0.54 0.95
CA ILE A 368 -1.12 -1.15 0.62
C ILE A 368 -1.16 -1.58 -0.85
N TRP A 369 -0.59 -0.76 -1.75
CA TRP A 369 -0.47 -1.09 -3.16
C TRP A 369 0.33 -2.37 -3.38
N MET A 370 1.50 -2.51 -2.75
CA MET A 370 2.33 -3.72 -2.88
C MET A 370 1.63 -4.96 -2.30
N ASN A 371 0.88 -4.79 -1.21
CA ASN A 371 0.02 -5.88 -0.70
C ASN A 371 -1.02 -6.28 -1.74
N CYS A 372 -1.70 -5.32 -2.35
CA CYS A 372 -2.67 -5.58 -3.41
C CYS A 372 -2.04 -6.29 -4.61
N GLU A 373 -0.83 -5.88 -5.05
CA GLU A 373 -0.11 -6.58 -6.13
C GLU A 373 0.19 -8.03 -5.77
N ARG A 374 0.60 -8.28 -4.53
CA ARG A 374 0.84 -9.63 -4.04
C ARG A 374 -0.45 -10.47 -4.03
N ILE A 375 -1.54 -9.92 -3.50
CA ILE A 375 -2.86 -10.57 -3.47
C ILE A 375 -3.29 -10.96 -4.88
N VAL A 376 -3.24 -10.03 -5.84
CA VAL A 376 -3.63 -10.30 -7.24
C VAL A 376 -2.75 -11.39 -7.86
N ARG A 377 -1.42 -11.33 -7.66
CA ARG A 377 -0.51 -12.38 -8.17
C ARG A 377 -0.83 -13.75 -7.56
N GLU A 378 -1.14 -13.81 -6.26
CA GLU A 378 -1.50 -15.05 -5.59
C GLU A 378 -2.84 -15.61 -6.08
N MET A 379 -3.84 -14.75 -6.31
CA MET A 379 -5.12 -15.14 -6.93
C MET A 379 -4.93 -15.72 -8.34
N ASP A 380 -4.06 -15.10 -9.15
CA ASP A 380 -3.79 -15.54 -10.52
C ASP A 380 -3.00 -16.86 -10.56
N ASN A 381 -1.95 -16.98 -9.73
CA ASN A 381 -1.15 -18.21 -9.64
C ASN A 381 -1.99 -19.41 -9.22
N ARG A 382 -2.96 -19.22 -8.30
CA ARG A 382 -3.86 -20.29 -7.84
C ARG A 382 -4.88 -20.71 -8.91
N SER A 383 -5.30 -19.77 -9.75
CA SER A 383 -6.19 -20.09 -10.89
C SER A 383 -5.52 -21.03 -11.90
N LEU A 384 -4.19 -20.98 -12.01
CA LEU A 384 -3.40 -21.83 -12.91
C LEU A 384 -3.14 -23.24 -12.35
N THR A 385 -3.13 -23.43 -11.02
CA THR A 385 -2.94 -24.75 -10.40
C THR A 385 -4.22 -25.58 -10.37
N VAL A 386 -5.40 -24.97 -10.19
CA VAL A 386 -6.68 -25.69 -10.22
C VAL A 386 -6.98 -26.25 -11.62
N GLY A 387 -6.59 -25.53 -12.69
CA GLY A 387 -6.76 -25.99 -14.08
C GLY A 387 -5.86 -27.15 -14.52
N ARG A 388 -4.90 -27.59 -13.68
CA ARG A 388 -4.03 -28.75 -13.97
C ARG A 388 -4.46 -30.04 -13.27
N GLN A 389 -5.49 -30.00 -12.42
CA GLN A 389 -5.91 -31.14 -11.61
C GLN A 389 -7.19 -31.84 -12.10
N SER A 390 -7.75 -31.44 -13.25
CA SER A 390 -8.81 -32.23 -13.91
C SER A 390 -8.19 -33.41 -14.65
N PRO A 391 -8.38 -34.68 -14.22
CA PRO A 391 -8.06 -35.81 -15.07
C PRO A 391 -9.05 -35.82 -16.25
N PRO A 392 -8.69 -36.39 -17.41
CA PRO A 392 -9.67 -36.67 -18.44
C PRO A 392 -10.71 -37.63 -17.86
N GLU A 393 -11.98 -37.24 -17.95
CA GLU A 393 -13.10 -38.17 -17.72
C GLU A 393 -12.97 -39.31 -18.74
N GLU A 394 -12.82 -40.54 -18.25
CA GLU A 394 -13.04 -41.77 -19.01
C GLU A 394 -14.50 -42.21 -18.90
#